data_AF-A0A750HIY8-F1
#
_entry.id   AF-A0A750HIY8-F1
#
_cell.length_a   1.000
_cell.length_b   1.000
_cell.length_c   1.000
_cell.angle_alpha   90.00
_cell.angle_beta   90.00
_cell.angle_gamma   90.00
#
_symmetry.space_group_name_H-M   'P 1'
#
loop_
_entity.id
_entity.type
_entity.pdbx_description
1 polymer ?
#
loop_
_entity_poly.entity_id
_entity_poly.type
_entity_poly.pdbx_seq_one_letter_code
_entity_poly.pdbx_strand_id
1 'polypeptide(L)'
;LRDKSLSGAGADWQKTWKEFVEDGAKTGWFRMEDLDGQMKEMDRLVTLAKGGWQGQGIKSWHSFTKLVEDANNAVENALRLSAYKHARDAGLSRAQAASLAKNMTVNFNRRGEQGVLLNSLYMFANASIQGTANMMRSLAHLNGEGPILQRLRWKNLNMAQKLALTATGAGYLLASLNRAGAGQDGDGENWYDKVPDYVKEHNIVIMKSLFGGKAGEYWSIPLPYGYNMFYLLGSTAEGVTRGNMTASKAAGNIVGGMLGAFNPLGSEDSKTLTGTLFKNAAPTILRPVADLWANENFMGTQIYQENFPGGTPKPESTLGRRSTPEAYKAFAGWLNRATGGSQYRSGAVDINPDVMKYWIDYVSGGMGRFAGKTIDAAAKSYNGIDIPPQQIPFLGKISGKVMPYADQQAMYEHIDELRQYDAELKTLRGADRTAFLNKYRGQISMNGIIHQSQVQLKNLRKQRDEIYSDPTLTARQQADRVLMVEQNMKKVVDRFNREYREKVGD
;
A
#
# COMPACT_ATOMS: atom_id res chain seq x y z
N LEU A 1 -16.43 26.40 21.58
CA LEU A 1 -16.96 27.75 21.23
C LEU A 1 -18.46 27.93 21.49
N ARG A 2 -19.20 26.92 21.98
CA ARG A 2 -20.56 27.16 22.49
C ARG A 2 -20.49 28.17 23.64
N ASP A 3 -21.35 29.18 23.56
CA ASP A 3 -21.65 30.17 24.62
C ASP A 3 -20.56 31.20 24.97
N LYS A 4 -19.62 31.49 24.06
CA LYS A 4 -18.67 32.61 24.20
C LYS A 4 -18.80 33.61 23.06
N SER A 5 -18.91 34.91 23.37
CA SER A 5 -18.85 35.98 22.36
C SER A 5 -17.39 36.38 22.10
N LEU A 6 -16.95 36.34 20.86
CA LEU A 6 -15.61 36.77 20.46
C LEU A 6 -15.64 38.26 20.05
N SER A 7 -14.51 38.96 20.21
CA SER A 7 -14.34 40.37 19.79
C SER A 7 -13.37 40.49 18.60
N GLY A 8 -13.41 41.63 17.90
CA GLY A 8 -12.53 41.92 16.76
C GLY A 8 -12.69 40.94 15.60
N ALA A 9 -11.58 40.49 15.01
CA ALA A 9 -11.57 39.49 13.93
C ALA A 9 -12.29 38.18 14.32
N GLY A 10 -12.31 37.83 15.62
CA GLY A 10 -13.03 36.65 16.12
C GLY A 10 -14.56 36.78 16.02
N ALA A 11 -15.11 38.00 16.11
CA ALA A 11 -16.54 38.26 15.98
C ALA A 11 -17.04 37.98 14.55
N ASP A 12 -16.23 38.35 13.55
CA ASP A 12 -16.53 38.12 12.13
C ASP A 12 -16.54 36.63 11.77
N TRP A 13 -15.54 35.88 12.25
CA TRP A 13 -15.53 34.41 12.11
C TRP A 13 -16.67 33.74 12.87
N GLN A 14 -17.07 34.27 14.03
CA GLN A 14 -18.21 33.75 14.78
C GLN A 14 -19.54 33.99 14.06
N LYS A 15 -19.73 35.16 13.45
CA LYS A 15 -20.88 35.46 12.59
C LYS A 15 -20.89 34.53 11.37
N THR A 16 -19.76 34.42 10.68
CA THR A 16 -19.60 33.53 9.52
C THR A 16 -19.89 32.07 9.89
N TRP A 17 -19.46 31.61 11.08
CA TRP A 17 -19.76 30.27 11.58
C TRP A 17 -21.25 30.06 11.83
N LYS A 18 -21.95 31.06 12.40
CA LYS A 18 -23.42 30.99 12.56
C LYS A 18 -24.11 30.88 11.22
N GLU A 19 -23.77 31.75 10.26
CA GLU A 19 -24.32 31.70 8.89
C GLU A 19 -24.04 30.35 8.22
N PHE A 20 -22.81 29.86 8.31
CA PHE A 20 -22.39 28.54 7.80
C PHE A 20 -23.21 27.39 8.39
N VAL A 21 -23.52 27.43 9.68
CA VAL A 21 -24.35 26.41 10.35
C VAL A 21 -25.82 26.55 9.96
N GLU A 22 -26.37 27.77 9.96
CA GLU A 22 -27.76 28.09 9.58
C GLU A 22 -28.08 27.70 8.14
N ASP A 23 -27.15 27.95 7.21
CA ASP A 23 -27.29 27.61 5.80
C ASP A 23 -27.09 26.10 5.55
N GLY A 24 -26.91 25.34 6.63
CA GLY A 24 -26.69 23.91 6.62
C GLY A 24 -25.39 23.51 5.93
N ALA A 25 -24.46 24.43 5.70
CA ALA A 25 -23.18 24.19 5.04
C ALA A 25 -22.24 23.33 5.88
N LYS A 26 -22.50 23.26 7.19
CA LYS A 26 -21.92 22.25 8.08
C LYS A 26 -22.34 20.85 7.64
N THR A 27 -21.36 19.99 7.47
CA THR A 27 -21.54 18.56 7.20
C THR A 27 -20.91 17.78 8.34
N GLY A 28 -21.58 16.72 8.78
CA GLY A 28 -20.99 15.76 9.70
C GLY A 28 -20.02 14.87 8.92
N TRP A 29 -18.83 14.63 9.48
CA TRP A 29 -18.07 13.46 9.11
C TRP A 29 -18.94 12.22 9.36
N PHE A 30 -18.72 11.17 8.56
CA PHE A 30 -19.33 9.84 8.63
C PHE A 30 -20.15 9.65 9.91
N ARG A 31 -21.49 9.61 9.82
CA ARG A 31 -22.27 9.03 10.91
C ARG A 31 -21.73 7.61 11.05
N MET A 32 -20.80 7.42 11.98
CA MET A 32 -20.31 6.14 12.45
C MET A 32 -21.46 5.37 13.11
N GLU A 33 -22.73 5.48 12.68
CA GLU A 33 -23.81 4.65 13.20
C GLU A 33 -23.53 3.16 12.89
N ASP A 34 -22.78 2.88 11.82
CA ASP A 34 -22.33 1.53 11.46
C ASP A 34 -21.06 1.10 12.22
N LEU A 35 -20.19 2.04 12.59
CA LEU A 35 -19.00 1.75 13.42
C LEU A 35 -19.37 1.66 14.90
N ASP A 36 -20.28 2.48 15.41
CA ASP A 36 -20.92 2.35 16.71
C ASP A 36 -21.78 1.08 16.78
N GLY A 37 -22.40 0.67 15.67
CA GLY A 37 -23.09 -0.61 15.53
C GLY A 37 -22.13 -1.80 15.61
N GLN A 38 -21.04 -1.76 14.85
CA GLN A 38 -19.97 -2.77 14.87
C GLN A 38 -19.19 -2.76 16.20
N MET A 39 -19.05 -1.60 16.85
CA MET A 39 -18.43 -1.43 18.17
C MET A 39 -19.35 -1.90 19.29
N LYS A 40 -20.67 -1.71 19.19
CA LYS A 40 -21.65 -2.31 20.11
C LYS A 40 -21.68 -3.82 19.97
N GLU A 41 -21.53 -4.34 18.75
CA GLU A 41 -21.43 -5.78 18.51
C GLU A 41 -20.08 -6.33 19.01
N MET A 42 -18.97 -5.60 18.85
CA MET A 42 -17.69 -5.90 19.50
C MET A 42 -17.76 -5.84 21.02
N ASP A 43 -18.41 -4.82 21.60
CA ASP A 43 -18.67 -4.70 23.04
C ASP A 43 -19.54 -5.86 23.52
N ARG A 44 -20.53 -6.29 22.73
CA ARG A 44 -21.37 -7.44 23.02
C ARG A 44 -20.57 -8.75 22.96
N LEU A 45 -19.73 -8.93 21.95
CA LEU A 45 -18.83 -10.09 21.79
C LEU A 45 -17.76 -10.14 22.89
N VAL A 46 -17.25 -8.99 23.34
CA VAL A 46 -16.28 -8.87 24.44
C VAL A 46 -16.95 -9.01 25.80
N THR A 47 -18.18 -8.52 25.97
CA THR A 47 -18.96 -8.69 27.20
C THR A 47 -19.40 -10.15 27.38
N LEU A 48 -19.61 -10.88 26.27
CA LEU A 48 -19.79 -12.33 26.25
C LEU A 48 -18.49 -13.08 26.60
N ALA A 49 -17.33 -12.54 26.24
CA ALA A 49 -16.01 -13.02 26.63
C ALA A 49 -15.56 -12.42 27.97
N LYS A 50 -16.24 -12.77 29.06
CA LYS A 50 -15.94 -12.23 30.39
C LYS A 50 -14.50 -12.53 30.86
N GLY A 51 -13.75 -11.45 31.09
CA GLY A 51 -12.87 -11.34 32.27
C GLY A 51 -11.37 -11.29 32.02
N GLY A 52 -10.83 -10.07 31.96
CA GLY A 52 -9.40 -9.79 32.16
C GLY A 52 -8.90 -8.67 31.26
N TRP A 53 -8.08 -7.75 31.79
CA TRP A 53 -7.27 -6.67 31.16
C TRP A 53 -7.84 -5.79 30.02
N GLN A 54 -8.99 -6.13 29.42
CA GLN A 54 -9.53 -5.62 28.17
C GLN A 54 -10.43 -4.38 28.39
N GLY A 55 -10.99 -4.19 29.59
CA GLY A 55 -11.89 -3.06 29.91
C GLY A 55 -11.22 -1.68 29.99
N GLN A 56 -9.92 -1.61 30.30
CA GLN A 56 -9.16 -0.35 30.32
C GLN A 56 -8.77 0.10 28.90
N GLY A 57 -8.47 -0.86 28.01
CA GLY A 57 -8.14 -0.61 26.61
C GLY A 57 -9.33 -0.05 25.83
N ILE A 58 -10.54 -0.54 26.10
CA ILE A 58 -11.79 -0.10 25.43
C ILE A 58 -12.15 1.34 25.79
N LYS A 59 -12.02 1.75 27.07
CA LYS A 59 -12.25 3.15 27.47
C LYS A 59 -11.26 4.11 26.82
N SER A 60 -9.98 3.74 26.77
CA SER A 60 -8.95 4.51 26.07
C SER A 60 -9.21 4.59 24.56
N TRP A 61 -9.72 3.51 23.96
CA TRP A 61 -10.13 3.46 22.56
C TRP A 61 -11.34 4.36 22.27
N HIS A 62 -12.37 4.38 23.13
CA HIS A 62 -13.50 5.30 23.00
C HIS A 62 -13.12 6.77 23.16
N SER A 63 -12.27 7.10 24.13
CA SER A 63 -11.79 8.47 24.30
C SER A 63 -10.93 8.94 23.13
N PHE A 64 -10.12 8.03 22.56
CA PHE A 64 -9.29 8.33 21.40
C PHE A 64 -10.09 8.46 20.10
N THR A 65 -11.06 7.58 19.85
CA THR A 65 -11.96 7.66 18.67
C THR A 65 -12.82 8.92 18.70
N LYS A 66 -13.32 9.31 19.87
CA LYS A 66 -14.02 10.59 20.05
C LYS A 66 -13.11 11.81 19.79
N LEU A 67 -11.88 11.80 20.33
CA LEU A 67 -10.89 12.86 20.07
C LEU A 67 -10.62 13.02 18.57
N VAL A 68 -10.54 11.90 17.86
CA VAL A 68 -10.34 11.85 16.42
C VAL A 68 -11.55 12.38 15.67
N GLU A 69 -12.75 11.93 16.02
CA GLU A 69 -13.99 12.38 15.39
C GLU A 69 -14.13 13.89 15.57
N ASP A 70 -13.84 14.40 16.76
CA ASP A 70 -13.84 15.83 17.07
C ASP A 70 -12.76 16.59 16.28
N ALA A 71 -11.53 16.04 16.18
CA ALA A 71 -10.44 16.65 15.43
C ALA A 71 -10.70 16.68 13.91
N ASN A 72 -11.19 15.58 13.33
CA ASN A 72 -11.56 15.50 11.92
C ASN A 72 -12.74 16.43 11.60
N ASN A 73 -13.79 16.41 12.43
CA ASN A 73 -14.92 17.34 12.29
C ASN A 73 -14.45 18.79 12.39
N ALA A 74 -13.47 19.10 13.26
CA ALA A 74 -12.93 20.44 13.39
C ALA A 74 -12.13 20.87 12.15
N VAL A 75 -11.21 20.04 11.65
CA VAL A 75 -10.39 20.35 10.46
C VAL A 75 -11.26 20.49 9.21
N GLU A 76 -12.18 19.55 8.99
CA GLU A 76 -13.03 19.52 7.80
C GLU A 76 -14.02 20.70 7.77
N ASN A 77 -14.63 21.02 8.93
CA ASN A 77 -15.50 22.19 9.01
C ASN A 77 -14.71 23.51 9.03
N ALA A 78 -13.46 23.55 9.48
CA ALA A 78 -12.62 24.74 9.38
C ALA A 78 -12.29 25.08 7.92
N LEU A 79 -11.91 24.08 7.11
CA LEU A 79 -11.67 24.27 5.67
C LEU A 79 -12.94 24.71 4.94
N ARG A 80 -14.09 24.06 5.22
CA ARG A 80 -15.38 24.46 4.63
C ARG A 80 -15.86 25.83 5.08
N LEU A 81 -15.61 26.20 6.34
CA LEU A 81 -15.91 27.53 6.86
C LEU A 81 -15.05 28.61 6.19
N SER A 82 -13.75 28.34 6.00
CA SER A 82 -12.84 29.24 5.29
C SER A 82 -13.29 29.44 3.84
N ALA A 83 -13.61 28.36 3.15
CA ALA A 83 -14.17 28.40 1.81
C ALA A 83 -15.49 29.19 1.72
N TYR A 84 -16.41 28.93 2.65
CA TYR A 84 -17.66 29.67 2.76
C TYR A 84 -17.38 31.16 2.94
N LYS A 85 -16.47 31.53 3.87
CA LYS A 85 -16.07 32.93 4.10
C LYS A 85 -15.54 33.58 2.83
N HIS A 86 -14.54 32.98 2.20
CA HIS A 86 -13.91 33.56 1.01
C HIS A 86 -14.87 33.66 -0.18
N ALA A 87 -15.82 32.73 -0.31
CA ALA A 87 -16.90 32.82 -1.30
C ALA A 87 -17.84 34.00 -1.00
N ARG A 88 -18.21 34.20 0.27
CA ARG A 88 -19.04 35.34 0.70
C ARG A 88 -18.32 36.67 0.47
N ASP A 89 -17.04 36.74 0.83
CA ASP A 89 -16.19 37.92 0.62
C ASP A 89 -15.99 38.22 -0.88
N ALA A 90 -15.99 37.19 -1.73
CA ALA A 90 -15.97 37.31 -3.19
C ALA A 90 -17.35 37.64 -3.81
N GLY A 91 -18.37 37.91 -3.00
CA GLY A 91 -19.69 38.37 -3.45
C GLY A 91 -20.71 37.26 -3.76
N LEU A 92 -20.41 35.99 -3.49
CA LEU A 92 -21.40 34.91 -3.67
C LEU A 92 -22.52 35.02 -2.63
N SER A 93 -23.75 34.70 -3.04
CA SER A 93 -24.88 34.60 -2.10
C SER A 93 -24.64 33.52 -1.04
N ARG A 94 -25.31 33.63 0.11
CA ARG A 94 -25.26 32.62 1.21
C ARG A 94 -25.49 31.20 0.69
N ALA A 95 -26.51 31.02 -0.16
CA ALA A 95 -26.83 29.73 -0.75
C ALA A 95 -25.73 29.20 -1.70
N GLN A 96 -25.15 30.06 -2.53
CA GLN A 96 -24.05 29.68 -3.43
C GLN A 96 -22.77 29.34 -2.65
N ALA A 97 -22.42 30.13 -1.64
CA ALA A 97 -21.29 29.87 -0.77
C ALA A 97 -21.48 28.58 0.05
N ALA A 98 -22.70 28.32 0.55
CA ALA A 98 -23.05 27.09 1.24
C ALA A 98 -22.95 25.87 0.31
N SER A 99 -23.44 26.00 -0.93
CA SER A 99 -23.32 24.96 -1.94
C SER A 99 -21.85 24.69 -2.31
N LEU A 100 -21.04 25.74 -2.49
CA LEU A 100 -19.61 25.60 -2.75
C LEU A 100 -18.91 24.88 -1.58
N ALA A 101 -19.12 25.33 -0.35
CA ALA A 101 -18.52 24.72 0.84
C ALA A 101 -18.93 23.25 1.02
N LYS A 102 -20.20 22.90 0.75
CA LYS A 102 -20.70 21.52 0.78
C LYS A 102 -20.05 20.62 -0.28
N ASN A 103 -19.77 21.16 -1.46
CA ASN A 103 -19.28 20.40 -2.62
C ASN A 103 -17.76 20.51 -2.81
N MET A 104 -17.07 21.26 -1.95
CA MET A 104 -15.62 21.44 -2.00
C MET A 104 -14.85 20.15 -1.67
N THR A 105 -15.39 19.39 -0.73
CA THR A 105 -15.01 18.01 -0.47
C THR A 105 -16.22 17.13 -0.71
N VAL A 106 -16.06 15.81 -0.69
CA VAL A 106 -17.18 14.89 -0.87
C VAL A 106 -18.30 15.21 0.12
N ASN A 107 -19.53 15.29 -0.38
CA ASN A 107 -20.71 15.46 0.44
C ASN A 107 -21.26 14.10 0.88
N PHE A 108 -20.89 13.67 2.09
CA PHE A 108 -21.35 12.41 2.69
C PHE A 108 -22.85 12.38 3.00
N ASN A 109 -23.53 13.54 3.02
CA ASN A 109 -24.98 13.64 3.24
C ASN A 109 -25.80 13.43 1.96
N ARG A 110 -25.16 13.43 0.78
CA ARG A 110 -25.85 13.23 -0.50
C ARG A 110 -26.10 11.74 -0.73
N ARG A 111 -27.36 11.30 -0.69
CA ARG A 111 -27.75 9.89 -0.89
C ARG A 111 -28.72 9.76 -2.07
N GLY A 112 -28.49 8.78 -2.94
CA GLY A 112 -29.45 8.32 -3.95
C GLY A 112 -30.11 7.00 -3.50
N GLU A 113 -31.26 6.66 -4.07
CA GLU A 113 -32.08 5.51 -3.67
C GLU A 113 -31.33 4.15 -3.79
N GLN A 114 -30.54 3.96 -4.85
CA GLN A 114 -29.65 2.80 -5.01
C GLN A 114 -28.32 2.89 -4.21
N GLY A 115 -28.03 4.04 -3.61
CA GLY A 115 -26.80 4.29 -2.86
C GLY A 115 -26.78 3.67 -1.47
N VAL A 116 -27.93 3.24 -0.93
CA VAL A 116 -28.01 2.67 0.44
C VAL A 116 -27.34 1.30 0.51
N LEU A 117 -27.66 0.40 -0.44
CA LEU A 117 -27.06 -0.95 -0.51
C LEU A 117 -25.58 -0.90 -0.91
N LEU A 118 -25.23 -0.02 -1.87
CA LEU A 118 -23.83 0.14 -2.29
C LEU A 118 -22.95 0.72 -1.17
N ASN A 119 -23.44 1.69 -0.40
CA ASN A 119 -22.67 2.24 0.74
C ASN A 119 -22.59 1.29 1.94
N SER A 120 -23.57 0.38 2.12
CA SER A 120 -23.50 -0.64 3.17
C SER A 120 -22.53 -1.78 2.83
N LEU A 121 -22.36 -2.09 1.54
CA LEU A 121 -21.43 -3.12 1.08
C LEU A 121 -20.03 -2.57 0.80
N TYR A 122 -19.91 -1.30 0.41
CA TYR A 122 -18.65 -0.66 0.00
C TYR A 122 -18.47 0.69 0.70
N MET A 123 -17.62 0.70 1.74
CA MET A 123 -17.26 1.94 2.42
C MET A 123 -16.64 2.94 1.42
N PHE A 124 -17.10 4.19 1.49
CA PHE A 124 -16.66 5.30 0.63
C PHE A 124 -17.06 5.24 -0.85
N ALA A 125 -17.89 4.27 -1.29
CA ALA A 125 -18.29 4.17 -2.70
C ALA A 125 -18.94 5.47 -3.22
N ASN A 126 -19.87 6.06 -2.47
CA ASN A 126 -20.47 7.34 -2.83
C ASN A 126 -19.44 8.49 -2.90
N ALA A 127 -18.40 8.44 -2.07
CA ALA A 127 -17.33 9.44 -2.08
C ALA A 127 -16.46 9.33 -3.35
N SER A 128 -16.07 8.10 -3.67
CA SER A 128 -15.31 7.77 -4.89
C SER A 128 -16.10 8.14 -6.14
N ILE A 129 -17.38 7.74 -6.24
CA ILE A 129 -18.27 8.08 -7.37
C ILE A 129 -18.36 9.59 -7.56
N GLN A 130 -18.61 10.35 -6.48
CA GLN A 130 -18.72 11.80 -6.55
C GLN A 130 -17.40 12.46 -6.96
N GLY A 131 -16.27 12.02 -6.40
CA GLY A 131 -14.94 12.51 -6.74
C GLY A 131 -14.60 12.28 -8.21
N THR A 132 -14.79 11.05 -8.69
CA THR A 132 -14.58 10.66 -10.08
C THR A 132 -15.47 11.46 -11.03
N ALA A 133 -16.76 11.60 -10.73
CA ALA A 133 -17.69 12.35 -11.58
C ALA A 133 -17.33 13.85 -11.65
N ASN A 134 -16.91 14.46 -10.54
CA ASN A 134 -16.46 15.85 -10.51
C ASN A 134 -15.18 16.08 -11.32
N MET A 135 -14.24 15.14 -11.21
CA MET A 135 -13.00 15.19 -11.98
C MET A 135 -13.27 15.02 -13.48
N MET A 136 -14.07 14.03 -13.87
CA MET A 136 -14.46 13.80 -15.26
C MET A 136 -15.16 15.02 -15.87
N ARG A 137 -16.08 15.66 -15.12
CA ARG A 137 -16.71 16.92 -15.57
C ARG A 137 -15.68 18.03 -15.81
N SER A 138 -14.69 18.16 -14.93
CA SER A 138 -13.62 19.16 -15.07
C SER A 138 -12.67 18.87 -16.22
N LEU A 139 -12.38 17.60 -16.51
CA LEU A 139 -11.45 17.18 -17.57
C LEU A 139 -12.11 17.14 -18.96
N ALA A 140 -13.36 16.69 -19.05
CA ALA A 140 -14.07 16.51 -20.32
C ALA A 140 -14.50 17.83 -20.97
N HIS A 141 -14.65 18.90 -20.19
CA HIS A 141 -15.06 20.20 -20.71
C HIS A 141 -13.88 20.93 -21.38
N LEU A 142 -13.81 20.87 -22.71
CA LEU A 142 -12.83 21.61 -23.52
C LEU A 142 -13.41 22.96 -23.94
N ASN A 143 -12.72 24.06 -23.63
CA ASN A 143 -13.14 25.38 -24.11
C ASN A 143 -12.72 25.60 -25.57
N GLY A 144 -13.36 26.58 -26.22
CA GLY A 144 -13.08 26.99 -27.59
C GLY A 144 -13.84 26.18 -28.65
N GLU A 145 -14.00 26.80 -29.81
CA GLU A 145 -14.69 26.24 -30.97
C GLU A 145 -13.68 25.69 -31.99
N GLY A 146 -14.09 24.73 -32.82
CA GLY A 146 -13.28 24.14 -33.88
C GLY A 146 -12.71 22.74 -33.59
N PRO A 147 -11.80 22.23 -34.45
CA PRO A 147 -11.24 20.88 -34.35
C PRO A 147 -10.52 20.60 -33.03
N ILE A 148 -10.46 19.34 -32.61
CA ILE A 148 -9.96 18.93 -31.28
C ILE A 148 -8.53 19.43 -31.00
N LEU A 149 -7.64 19.39 -31.99
CA LEU A 149 -6.26 19.88 -31.86
C LEU A 149 -6.19 21.40 -31.58
N GLN A 150 -7.14 22.18 -32.09
CA GLN A 150 -7.21 23.62 -31.80
C GLN A 150 -7.75 23.88 -30.39
N ARG A 151 -8.68 23.04 -29.91
CA ARG A 151 -9.22 23.09 -28.55
C ARG A 151 -8.22 22.64 -27.48
N LEU A 152 -7.25 21.80 -27.84
CA LEU A 152 -6.16 21.34 -26.96
C LEU A 152 -5.01 22.36 -26.79
N ARG A 153 -5.09 23.54 -27.41
CA ARG A 153 -4.09 24.60 -27.20
C ARG A 153 -4.12 25.08 -25.74
N TRP A 154 -2.94 25.34 -25.16
CA TRP A 154 -2.78 25.78 -23.76
C TRP A 154 -3.73 26.91 -23.33
N LYS A 155 -3.99 27.88 -24.22
CA LYS A 155 -4.90 29.01 -23.98
C LYS A 155 -6.37 28.61 -23.76
N ASN A 156 -6.78 27.47 -24.31
CA ASN A 156 -8.15 26.95 -24.26
C ASN A 156 -8.35 25.94 -23.12
N LEU A 157 -7.25 25.51 -22.46
CA LEU A 157 -7.32 24.55 -21.38
C LEU A 157 -7.74 25.21 -20.06
N ASN A 158 -8.65 24.56 -19.35
CA ASN A 158 -9.00 24.94 -17.99
C ASN A 158 -7.88 24.52 -17.01
N MET A 159 -7.98 24.94 -15.75
CA MET A 159 -6.94 24.64 -14.75
C MET A 159 -6.75 23.13 -14.54
N ALA A 160 -7.84 22.35 -14.51
CA ALA A 160 -7.79 20.90 -14.35
C ALA A 160 -7.01 20.23 -15.49
N GLN A 161 -7.24 20.64 -16.73
CA GLN A 161 -6.54 20.11 -17.91
C GLN A 161 -5.06 20.53 -17.94
N LYS A 162 -4.75 21.77 -17.55
CA LYS A 162 -3.36 22.23 -17.42
C LYS A 162 -2.60 21.41 -16.37
N LEU A 163 -3.21 21.17 -15.20
CA LEU A 163 -2.64 20.33 -14.16
C LEU A 163 -2.41 18.89 -14.65
N ALA A 164 -3.34 18.31 -15.40
CA ALA A 164 -3.18 16.98 -15.99
C ALA A 164 -1.99 16.91 -16.97
N LEU A 165 -1.86 17.86 -17.89
CA LEU A 165 -0.72 17.91 -18.82
C LEU A 165 0.61 18.13 -18.08
N THR A 166 0.63 19.05 -17.12
CA THR A 166 1.82 19.30 -16.29
C THR A 166 2.21 18.05 -15.50
N ALA A 167 1.24 17.34 -14.92
CA ALA A 167 1.50 16.08 -14.20
C ALA A 167 2.08 15.01 -15.12
N THR A 168 1.59 14.91 -16.36
CA THR A 168 2.15 14.00 -17.37
C THR A 168 3.59 14.34 -17.72
N GLY A 169 3.88 15.61 -18.03
CA GLY A 169 5.25 16.06 -18.29
C GLY A 169 6.19 15.85 -17.11
N ALA A 170 5.72 16.16 -15.89
CA ALA A 170 6.46 15.94 -14.66
C ALA A 170 6.73 14.45 -14.40
N GLY A 171 5.77 13.57 -14.67
CA GLY A 171 5.92 12.12 -14.59
C GLY A 171 7.03 11.60 -15.48
N TYR A 172 7.07 12.06 -16.74
CA TYR A 172 8.11 11.71 -17.69
C TYR A 172 9.49 12.17 -17.21
N LEU A 173 9.62 13.46 -16.87
CA LEU A 173 10.90 14.05 -16.47
C LEU A 173 11.44 13.42 -15.17
N LEU A 174 10.59 13.25 -14.16
CA LEU A 174 11.00 12.66 -12.88
C LEU A 174 11.33 11.18 -13.01
N ALA A 175 10.62 10.41 -13.85
CA ALA A 175 11.00 9.04 -14.14
C ALA A 175 12.39 8.97 -14.78
N SER A 176 12.68 9.82 -15.76
CA SER A 176 14.01 9.87 -16.39
C SER A 176 15.10 10.30 -15.42
N LEU A 177 14.84 11.27 -14.54
CA LEU A 177 15.82 11.70 -13.52
C LEU A 177 16.06 10.59 -12.51
N ASN A 178 14.99 9.97 -11.99
CA ASN A 178 15.10 8.86 -11.05
C ASN A 178 15.90 7.72 -11.65
N ARG A 179 15.59 7.24 -12.86
CA ARG A 179 16.37 6.19 -13.51
C ARG A 179 17.85 6.56 -13.66
N ALA A 180 18.14 7.79 -14.05
CA ALA A 180 19.52 8.24 -14.25
C ALA A 180 20.34 8.27 -12.95
N GLY A 181 19.71 8.62 -11.81
CA GLY A 181 20.42 8.76 -10.52
C GLY A 181 20.15 7.65 -9.50
N ALA A 182 19.26 6.71 -9.79
CA ALA A 182 18.91 5.59 -8.91
C ALA A 182 20.06 4.60 -8.72
N GLY A 183 20.88 4.42 -9.76
CA GLY A 183 21.85 3.34 -9.85
C GLY A 183 21.19 1.98 -10.06
N GLN A 184 21.99 0.92 -10.06
CA GLN A 184 21.54 -0.47 -10.20
C GLN A 184 21.59 -1.21 -8.86
N ASP A 185 20.67 -2.14 -8.66
CA ASP A 185 20.72 -3.15 -7.61
C ASP A 185 21.68 -4.29 -8.00
N GLY A 186 21.96 -5.20 -7.07
CA GLY A 186 22.88 -6.32 -7.25
C GLY A 186 22.49 -7.27 -8.39
N ASP A 187 21.24 -7.28 -8.83
CA ASP A 187 20.77 -8.06 -9.98
C ASP A 187 20.85 -7.32 -11.32
N GLY A 188 21.35 -6.08 -11.32
CA GLY A 188 21.49 -5.25 -12.50
C GLY A 188 20.23 -4.46 -12.87
N GLU A 189 19.12 -4.61 -12.16
CA GLU A 189 17.96 -3.73 -12.36
C GLU A 189 18.17 -2.35 -11.76
N ASN A 190 17.54 -1.34 -12.35
CA ASN A 190 17.55 0.00 -11.81
C ASN A 190 16.73 0.07 -10.50
N TRP A 191 17.26 0.73 -9.47
CA TRP A 191 16.54 0.84 -8.18
C TRP A 191 15.18 1.53 -8.30
N TYR A 192 14.98 2.41 -9.28
CA TYR A 192 13.68 3.04 -9.54
C TYR A 192 12.65 2.04 -10.09
N ASP A 193 13.08 1.09 -10.93
CA ASP A 193 12.18 0.06 -11.48
C ASP A 193 11.66 -0.87 -10.40
N LYS A 194 12.50 -1.15 -9.40
CA LYS A 194 12.14 -1.96 -8.23
C LYS A 194 11.24 -1.26 -7.21
N VAL A 195 10.98 0.04 -7.37
CA VAL A 195 9.97 0.70 -6.53
C VAL A 195 8.61 0.08 -6.85
N PRO A 196 7.83 -0.39 -5.84
CA PRO A 196 6.56 -1.05 -6.09
C PRO A 196 5.63 -0.18 -6.95
N ASP A 197 4.92 -0.80 -7.89
CA ASP A 197 4.10 -0.09 -8.87
C ASP A 197 3.02 0.76 -8.19
N TYR A 198 2.30 0.22 -7.19
CA TYR A 198 1.37 1.00 -6.35
C TYR A 198 1.97 2.30 -5.78
N VAL A 199 3.25 2.27 -5.37
CA VAL A 199 3.90 3.48 -4.85
C VAL A 199 4.08 4.51 -5.96
N LYS A 200 4.56 4.10 -7.15
CA LYS A 200 4.73 4.97 -8.32
C LYS A 200 3.38 5.46 -8.89
N GLU A 201 2.32 4.66 -8.75
CA GLU A 201 0.97 4.99 -9.21
C GLU A 201 0.28 6.04 -8.36
N HIS A 202 0.53 6.06 -7.04
CA HIS A 202 -0.14 6.96 -6.11
C HIS A 202 0.75 8.09 -5.59
N ASN A 203 2.05 8.08 -5.88
CA ASN A 203 2.99 9.06 -5.33
C ASN A 203 3.97 9.53 -6.40
N ILE A 204 4.40 10.78 -6.27
CA ILE A 204 5.66 11.22 -6.85
C ILE A 204 6.76 10.53 -6.06
N VAL A 205 7.59 9.77 -6.76
CA VAL A 205 8.76 9.11 -6.19
C VAL A 205 9.99 9.94 -6.51
N ILE A 206 10.84 10.17 -5.51
CA ILE A 206 12.14 10.81 -5.69
C ILE A 206 13.19 9.91 -5.05
N MET A 207 14.09 9.36 -5.86
CA MET A 207 15.17 8.49 -5.36
C MET A 207 16.14 9.32 -4.53
N LYS A 208 16.44 8.89 -3.30
CA LYS A 208 17.34 9.65 -2.41
C LYS A 208 18.77 9.68 -2.92
N SER A 209 19.17 8.71 -3.73
CA SER A 209 20.48 8.64 -4.37
C SER A 209 20.77 9.84 -5.28
N LEU A 210 19.74 10.50 -5.82
CA LEU A 210 19.87 11.78 -6.55
C LEU A 210 20.50 12.89 -5.70
N PHE A 211 20.42 12.77 -4.38
CA PHE A 211 20.90 13.75 -3.41
C PHE A 211 21.95 13.14 -2.45
N GLY A 212 22.67 12.10 -2.90
CA GLY A 212 23.71 11.44 -2.11
C GLY A 212 23.18 10.49 -1.02
N GLY A 213 21.89 10.18 -1.02
CA GLY A 213 21.29 9.18 -0.12
C GLY A 213 21.60 7.74 -0.53
N LYS A 214 21.20 6.78 0.33
CA LYS A 214 21.41 5.35 0.08
C LYS A 214 20.59 4.87 -1.13
N ALA A 215 21.22 4.05 -1.98
CA ALA A 215 20.54 3.41 -3.11
C ALA A 215 19.37 2.53 -2.64
N GLY A 216 18.30 2.50 -3.44
CA GLY A 216 17.06 1.80 -3.11
C GLY A 216 16.17 2.51 -2.07
N GLU A 217 16.58 3.65 -1.52
CA GLU A 217 15.70 4.51 -0.71
C GLU A 217 15.09 5.64 -1.54
N TYR A 218 13.86 6.01 -1.22
CA TYR A 218 13.14 7.06 -1.93
C TYR A 218 12.28 7.90 -0.97
N TRP A 219 11.98 9.12 -1.39
CA TRP A 219 10.86 9.89 -0.87
C TRP A 219 9.61 9.63 -1.70
N SER A 220 8.45 9.69 -1.05
CA SER A 220 7.14 9.56 -1.68
C SER A 220 6.30 10.77 -1.31
N ILE A 221 5.72 11.42 -2.31
CA ILE A 221 4.80 12.54 -2.11
C ILE A 221 3.46 12.14 -2.70
N PRO A 222 2.42 11.92 -1.88
CA PRO A 222 1.12 11.47 -2.36
C PRO A 222 0.56 12.40 -3.43
N LEU A 223 0.12 11.80 -4.54
CA LEU A 223 -0.55 12.51 -5.62
C LEU A 223 -2.04 12.65 -5.30
N PRO A 224 -2.68 13.76 -5.71
CA PRO A 224 -4.12 13.90 -5.62
C PRO A 224 -4.82 12.78 -6.39
N TYR A 225 -5.87 12.22 -5.79
CA TYR A 225 -6.68 11.16 -6.41
C TYR A 225 -7.17 11.56 -7.80
N GLY A 226 -7.06 10.63 -8.74
CA GLY A 226 -7.46 10.80 -10.14
C GLY A 226 -6.44 11.56 -11.00
N TYR A 227 -5.71 12.52 -10.44
CA TYR A 227 -4.61 13.19 -11.16
C TYR A 227 -3.33 12.34 -11.23
N ASN A 228 -3.20 11.38 -10.33
CA ASN A 228 -2.11 10.42 -10.29
C ASN A 228 -2.00 9.58 -11.59
N MET A 229 -3.13 9.32 -12.27
CA MET A 229 -3.17 8.71 -13.61
C MET A 229 -2.32 9.47 -14.64
N PHE A 230 -2.37 10.81 -14.65
CA PHE A 230 -1.60 11.60 -15.61
C PHE A 230 -0.11 11.51 -15.35
N TYR A 231 0.29 11.54 -14.08
CA TYR A 231 1.68 11.30 -13.69
C TYR A 231 2.15 9.91 -14.12
N LEU A 232 1.32 8.88 -13.90
CA LEU A 232 1.58 7.51 -14.34
C LEU A 232 1.73 7.39 -15.85
N LEU A 233 0.89 8.08 -16.64
CA LEU A 233 1.03 8.12 -18.11
C LEU A 233 2.41 8.65 -18.52
N GLY A 234 2.85 9.73 -17.87
CA GLY A 234 4.17 10.32 -18.12
C GLY A 234 5.31 9.36 -17.81
N SER A 235 5.31 8.75 -16.62
CA SER A 235 6.36 7.83 -16.20
C SER A 235 6.36 6.52 -16.98
N THR A 236 5.19 6.04 -17.39
CA THR A 236 5.02 4.86 -18.26
C THR A 236 5.53 5.14 -19.66
N ALA A 237 5.18 6.30 -20.25
CA ALA A 237 5.68 6.70 -21.55
C ALA A 237 7.21 6.78 -21.56
N GLU A 238 7.82 7.30 -20.49
CA GLU A 238 9.27 7.33 -20.32
C GLU A 238 9.90 5.93 -20.26
N GLY A 239 9.27 5.01 -19.51
CA GLY A 239 9.74 3.63 -19.43
C GLY A 239 9.73 2.92 -20.79
N VAL A 240 8.71 3.17 -21.61
CA VAL A 240 8.61 2.62 -22.98
C VAL A 240 9.64 3.26 -23.91
N THR A 241 9.78 4.59 -23.90
CA THR A 241 10.72 5.30 -24.79
C THR A 241 12.18 4.94 -24.49
N ARG A 242 12.50 4.61 -23.24
CA ARG A 242 13.83 4.13 -22.83
C ARG A 242 14.05 2.63 -23.06
N GLY A 243 13.01 1.87 -23.39
CA GLY A 243 13.09 0.41 -23.53
C GLY A 243 13.16 -0.35 -22.20
N ASN A 244 12.91 0.31 -21.07
CA ASN A 244 12.85 -0.34 -19.76
C ASN A 244 11.47 -0.96 -19.46
N MET A 245 10.47 -0.70 -20.31
CA MET A 245 9.11 -1.21 -20.17
C MET A 245 8.57 -1.65 -21.53
N THR A 246 8.00 -2.84 -21.60
CA THR A 246 7.32 -3.33 -22.81
C THR A 246 6.00 -2.59 -23.04
N ALA A 247 5.56 -2.50 -24.30
CA ALA A 247 4.28 -1.87 -24.63
C ALA A 247 3.09 -2.58 -23.97
N SER A 248 3.16 -3.90 -23.80
CA SER A 248 2.14 -4.69 -23.11
C SER A 248 2.08 -4.38 -21.60
N LYS A 249 3.24 -4.30 -20.93
CA LYS A 249 3.31 -3.90 -19.52
C LYS A 249 2.84 -2.46 -19.33
N ALA A 250 3.21 -1.56 -20.24
CA ALA A 250 2.72 -0.19 -20.23
C ALA A 250 1.19 -0.11 -20.37
N ALA A 251 0.60 -0.86 -21.30
CA ALA A 251 -0.85 -0.94 -21.44
C ALA A 251 -1.51 -1.50 -20.17
N GLY A 252 -0.92 -2.54 -19.57
CA GLY A 252 -1.36 -3.10 -18.28
C GLY A 252 -1.34 -2.07 -17.15
N ASN A 253 -0.26 -1.33 -16.98
CA ASN A 253 -0.14 -0.28 -15.97
C ASN A 253 -1.14 0.85 -16.17
N ILE A 254 -1.39 1.26 -17.42
CA ILE A 254 -2.39 2.30 -17.72
C ILE A 254 -3.79 1.80 -17.37
N VAL A 255 -4.15 0.58 -17.78
CA VAL A 255 -5.45 -0.02 -17.45
C VAL A 255 -5.59 -0.20 -15.93
N GLY A 256 -4.57 -0.73 -15.27
CA GLY A 256 -4.51 -0.89 -13.81
C GLY A 256 -4.69 0.45 -13.09
N GLY A 257 -3.89 1.45 -13.44
CA GLY A 257 -3.99 2.80 -12.90
C GLY A 257 -5.32 3.49 -13.20
N MET A 258 -5.96 3.21 -14.35
CA MET A 258 -7.32 3.69 -14.63
C MET A 258 -8.34 3.01 -13.72
N LEU A 259 -8.27 1.68 -13.56
CA LEU A 259 -9.14 0.97 -12.64
C LEU A 259 -8.93 1.46 -11.20
N GLY A 260 -7.69 1.62 -10.73
CA GLY A 260 -7.41 2.17 -9.40
C GLY A 260 -7.89 3.62 -9.21
N ALA A 261 -7.71 4.47 -10.22
CA ALA A 261 -8.09 5.89 -10.15
C ALA A 261 -9.58 6.17 -10.39
N PHE A 262 -10.33 5.23 -10.97
CA PHE A 262 -11.71 5.45 -11.40
C PHE A 262 -12.71 4.37 -10.92
N ASN A 263 -12.28 3.32 -10.22
CA ASN A 263 -13.19 2.29 -9.71
C ASN A 263 -13.99 2.81 -8.50
N PRO A 264 -15.33 2.92 -8.64
CA PRO A 264 -16.20 3.43 -7.58
C PRO A 264 -16.39 2.47 -6.41
N LEU A 265 -16.07 1.18 -6.57
CA LEU A 265 -16.27 0.14 -5.57
C LEU A 265 -15.03 -0.11 -4.70
N GLY A 266 -13.85 0.34 -5.14
CA GLY A 266 -12.59 0.17 -4.43
C GLY A 266 -11.40 0.32 -5.37
N SER A 267 -10.24 0.70 -4.85
CA SER A 267 -9.00 0.83 -5.61
C SER A 267 -7.98 -0.22 -5.17
N GLU A 268 -8.43 -1.46 -4.92
CA GLU A 268 -7.54 -2.51 -4.45
C GLU A 268 -6.84 -3.17 -5.62
N ASP A 269 -5.52 -3.22 -5.53
CA ASP A 269 -4.68 -3.84 -6.56
C ASP A 269 -4.44 -5.32 -6.28
N SER A 270 -4.17 -6.05 -7.36
CA SER A 270 -3.74 -7.45 -7.35
C SER A 270 -2.76 -7.69 -8.47
N LYS A 271 -1.95 -8.75 -8.36
CA LYS A 271 -1.07 -9.20 -9.45
C LYS A 271 -1.81 -9.67 -10.69
N THR A 272 -3.11 -10.00 -10.56
CA THR A 272 -3.93 -10.48 -11.68
C THR A 272 -5.17 -9.61 -11.87
N LEU A 273 -5.59 -9.44 -13.13
CA LEU A 273 -6.84 -8.72 -13.44
C LEU A 273 -8.06 -9.36 -12.76
N THR A 274 -8.13 -10.69 -12.75
CA THR A 274 -9.19 -11.43 -12.05
C THR A 274 -9.15 -11.21 -10.54
N GLY A 275 -7.96 -11.17 -9.94
CA GLY A 275 -7.78 -10.83 -8.53
C GLY A 275 -8.26 -9.42 -8.21
N THR A 276 -7.92 -8.43 -9.04
CA THR A 276 -8.40 -7.05 -8.93
C THR A 276 -9.93 -6.98 -8.99
N LEU A 277 -10.54 -7.69 -9.95
CA LEU A 277 -12.01 -7.73 -10.06
C LEU A 277 -12.66 -8.40 -8.84
N PHE A 278 -12.12 -9.53 -8.38
CA PHE A 278 -12.65 -10.27 -7.25
C PHE A 278 -12.54 -9.50 -5.93
N LYS A 279 -11.37 -8.93 -5.62
CA LYS A 279 -11.14 -8.14 -4.39
C LYS A 279 -12.04 -6.90 -4.35
N ASN A 280 -12.17 -6.20 -5.48
CA ASN A 280 -13.03 -5.02 -5.55
C ASN A 280 -14.54 -5.34 -5.60
N ALA A 281 -14.93 -6.58 -5.91
CA ALA A 281 -16.31 -7.06 -5.81
C ALA A 281 -16.66 -7.66 -4.43
N ALA A 282 -15.67 -7.87 -3.56
CA ALA A 282 -15.92 -8.31 -2.20
C ALA A 282 -16.46 -7.12 -1.36
N PRO A 283 -17.59 -7.32 -0.64
CA PRO A 283 -18.05 -6.33 0.34
C PRO A 283 -16.96 -6.01 1.34
N THR A 284 -16.86 -4.76 1.81
CA THR A 284 -15.81 -4.27 2.72
C THR A 284 -15.56 -5.26 3.87
N ILE A 285 -16.61 -5.74 4.53
CA ILE A 285 -16.47 -6.69 5.66
C ILE A 285 -15.81 -8.03 5.30
N LEU A 286 -15.93 -8.49 4.06
CA LEU A 286 -15.34 -9.75 3.57
C LEU A 286 -13.98 -9.55 2.90
N ARG A 287 -13.55 -8.30 2.66
CA ARG A 287 -12.27 -8.01 2.02
C ARG A 287 -11.07 -8.64 2.72
N PRO A 288 -10.95 -8.64 4.06
CA PRO A 288 -9.80 -9.26 4.69
C PRO A 288 -9.68 -10.75 4.38
N VAL A 289 -10.80 -11.44 4.16
CA VAL A 289 -10.79 -12.86 3.76
C VAL A 289 -10.25 -13.01 2.33
N ALA A 290 -10.73 -12.19 1.40
CA ALA A 290 -10.26 -12.20 0.01
C ALA A 290 -8.78 -11.80 -0.09
N ASP A 291 -8.38 -10.78 0.66
CA ASP A 291 -7.00 -10.29 0.75
C ASP A 291 -6.05 -11.36 1.28
N LEU A 292 -6.45 -12.05 2.36
CA LEU A 292 -5.66 -13.12 2.95
C LEU A 292 -5.59 -14.34 2.05
N TRP A 293 -6.70 -14.68 1.37
CA TRP A 293 -6.71 -15.78 0.39
C TRP A 293 -5.78 -15.48 -0.80
N ALA A 294 -5.80 -14.24 -1.30
CA ALA A 294 -4.88 -13.78 -2.34
C ALA A 294 -3.47 -13.52 -1.81
N ASN A 295 -3.26 -13.55 -0.49
CA ASN A 295 -2.07 -13.07 0.20
C ASN A 295 -1.62 -11.68 -0.27
N GLU A 296 -2.55 -10.76 -0.51
CA GLU A 296 -2.30 -9.44 -1.08
C GLU A 296 -3.14 -8.38 -0.38
N ASN A 297 -2.51 -7.34 0.18
CA ASN A 297 -3.25 -6.23 0.76
C ASN A 297 -3.86 -5.32 -0.32
N PHE A 298 -4.52 -4.24 0.10
CA PHE A 298 -5.11 -3.26 -0.81
C PHE A 298 -4.15 -2.66 -1.86
N MET A 299 -2.83 -2.75 -1.65
CA MET A 299 -1.78 -2.26 -2.57
C MET A 299 -1.23 -3.36 -3.49
N GLY A 300 -1.81 -4.58 -3.47
CA GLY A 300 -1.26 -5.75 -4.17
C GLY A 300 0.03 -6.31 -3.54
N THR A 301 0.45 -5.78 -2.37
CA THR A 301 1.67 -6.25 -1.71
C THR A 301 1.39 -7.42 -0.78
N GLN A 302 2.33 -8.36 -0.71
CA GLN A 302 2.15 -9.60 0.04
C GLN A 302 1.81 -9.32 1.52
N ILE A 303 0.87 -10.05 2.13
CA ILE A 303 0.49 -9.85 3.54
C ILE A 303 1.40 -10.63 4.48
N TYR A 304 1.56 -11.93 4.25
CA TYR A 304 2.33 -12.84 5.09
C TYR A 304 3.38 -13.61 4.27
N GLN A 305 4.45 -14.06 4.91
CA GLN A 305 5.47 -14.87 4.23
C GLN A 305 4.99 -16.31 4.07
N GLU A 306 5.25 -16.88 2.89
CA GLU A 306 4.95 -18.27 2.60
C GLU A 306 6.18 -19.16 2.82
N ASN A 307 5.93 -20.45 3.03
CA ASN A 307 6.96 -21.46 3.07
C ASN A 307 7.71 -21.56 1.73
N PHE A 308 9.00 -21.85 1.81
CA PHE A 308 9.81 -22.01 0.61
C PHE A 308 9.38 -23.26 -0.19
N PRO A 309 9.11 -23.14 -1.51
CA PRO A 309 8.75 -24.27 -2.36
C PRO A 309 9.83 -25.36 -2.37
N GLY A 310 9.46 -26.59 -1.97
CA GLY A 310 10.37 -27.74 -1.90
C GLY A 310 11.32 -27.77 -0.70
N GLY A 311 11.15 -26.89 0.29
CA GLY A 311 11.80 -26.99 1.60
C GLY A 311 10.99 -27.75 2.63
N THR A 312 11.61 -28.11 3.76
CA THR A 312 10.85 -28.60 4.93
C THR A 312 9.90 -27.48 5.40
N PRO A 313 8.57 -27.73 5.43
CA PRO A 313 7.62 -26.72 5.85
C PRO A 313 7.88 -26.30 7.30
N LYS A 314 7.84 -24.98 7.54
CA LYS A 314 7.87 -24.42 8.88
C LYS A 314 6.44 -24.15 9.37
N PRO A 315 6.22 -24.15 10.69
CA PRO A 315 4.97 -23.70 11.28
C PRO A 315 4.67 -22.24 10.92
N GLU A 316 3.42 -21.92 10.63
CA GLU A 316 2.94 -20.58 10.26
C GLU A 316 3.30 -19.53 11.31
N SER A 317 3.22 -19.90 12.59
CA SER A 317 3.61 -19.06 13.73
C SER A 317 5.07 -18.55 13.68
N THR A 318 5.93 -19.18 12.90
CA THR A 318 7.35 -18.80 12.74
C THR A 318 7.62 -17.95 11.49
N LEU A 319 6.62 -17.75 10.63
CA LEU A 319 6.76 -17.05 9.34
C LEU A 319 6.50 -15.53 9.44
N GLY A 320 6.62 -14.95 10.63
CA GLY A 320 6.49 -13.51 10.82
C GLY A 320 7.63 -12.72 10.22
N ARG A 321 7.31 -11.63 9.51
CA ARG A 321 8.30 -10.67 8.99
C ARG A 321 9.09 -9.98 10.11
N ARG A 322 10.24 -9.40 9.74
CA ARG A 322 11.01 -8.53 10.65
C ARG A 322 10.21 -7.30 11.11
N SER A 323 9.30 -6.82 10.27
CA SER A 323 8.42 -5.68 10.56
C SER A 323 7.20 -6.05 11.39
N THR A 324 6.93 -7.34 11.62
CA THR A 324 5.82 -7.79 12.47
C THR A 324 6.19 -7.54 13.93
N PRO A 325 5.35 -6.84 14.70
CA PRO A 325 5.62 -6.61 16.12
C PRO A 325 5.80 -7.91 16.90
N GLU A 326 6.76 -7.92 17.83
CA GLU A 326 7.14 -9.13 18.59
C GLU A 326 6.00 -9.72 19.42
N ALA A 327 5.05 -8.89 19.88
CA ALA A 327 3.86 -9.37 20.57
C ALA A 327 3.04 -10.36 19.73
N TYR A 328 2.91 -10.14 18.42
CA TYR A 328 2.19 -11.05 17.53
C TYR A 328 2.96 -12.35 17.32
N LYS A 329 4.29 -12.28 17.14
CA LYS A 329 5.14 -13.47 16.98
C LYS A 329 5.13 -14.33 18.25
N ALA A 330 5.25 -13.69 19.42
CA ALA A 330 5.20 -14.36 20.70
C ALA A 330 3.85 -15.06 20.92
N PHE A 331 2.74 -14.38 20.61
CA PHE A 331 1.40 -14.94 20.74
C PHE A 331 1.15 -16.09 19.75
N ALA A 332 1.55 -15.93 18.49
CA ALA A 332 1.48 -16.99 17.47
C ALA A 332 2.25 -18.24 17.93
N GLY A 333 3.49 -18.05 18.38
CA GLY A 333 4.34 -19.14 18.87
C GLY A 333 3.78 -19.78 20.14
N TRP A 334 3.14 -19.00 21.02
CA TRP A 334 2.45 -19.53 22.19
C TRP A 334 1.25 -20.38 21.80
N LEU A 335 0.37 -19.92 20.89
CA LEU A 335 -0.79 -20.68 20.41
C LEU A 335 -0.36 -22.03 19.82
N ASN A 336 0.67 -21.99 18.96
CA ASN A 336 1.22 -23.19 18.34
C ASN A 336 1.74 -24.19 19.39
N ARG A 337 2.53 -23.73 20.38
CA ARG A 337 3.04 -24.60 21.46
C ARG A 337 1.94 -25.11 22.39
N ALA A 338 1.01 -24.25 22.77
CA ALA A 338 -0.11 -24.58 23.67
C ALA A 338 -1.02 -25.65 23.05
N THR A 339 -1.06 -25.75 21.72
CA THR A 339 -1.85 -26.74 20.98
C THR A 339 -1.03 -27.94 20.52
N GLY A 340 0.11 -28.21 21.16
CA GLY A 340 0.93 -29.41 20.93
C GLY A 340 2.00 -29.26 19.84
N GLY A 341 2.18 -28.06 19.29
CA GLY A 341 3.22 -27.74 18.32
C GLY A 341 4.58 -27.42 18.93
N SER A 342 5.52 -27.06 18.09
CA SER A 342 6.86 -26.59 18.45
C SER A 342 7.37 -25.58 17.43
N GLN A 343 8.58 -25.05 17.63
CA GLN A 343 9.22 -24.18 16.63
C GLN A 343 9.51 -24.87 15.28
N TYR A 344 9.33 -26.19 15.21
CA TYR A 344 9.57 -26.98 14.00
C TYR A 344 8.34 -27.74 13.51
N ARG A 345 7.25 -27.80 14.30
CA ARG A 345 6.02 -28.53 13.95
C ARG A 345 4.78 -27.74 14.32
N SER A 346 3.79 -27.73 13.45
CA SER A 346 2.50 -27.11 13.73
C SER A 346 1.72 -27.91 14.77
N GLY A 347 1.11 -27.22 15.72
CA GLY A 347 0.11 -27.71 16.66
C GLY A 347 -1.28 -27.64 16.04
N ALA A 348 -2.31 -27.93 16.85
CA ALA A 348 -3.70 -27.88 16.38
C ALA A 348 -4.15 -26.46 15.96
N VAL A 349 -3.51 -25.41 16.51
CA VAL A 349 -3.73 -24.02 16.13
C VAL A 349 -2.38 -23.37 15.83
N ASP A 350 -2.09 -23.15 14.56
CA ASP A 350 -0.86 -22.53 14.08
C ASP A 350 -1.21 -21.39 13.12
N ILE A 351 -1.09 -20.14 13.60
CA ILE A 351 -1.54 -18.95 12.88
C ILE A 351 -0.34 -18.06 12.58
N ASN A 352 -0.26 -17.58 11.35
CA ASN A 352 0.77 -16.66 10.95
C ASN A 352 0.62 -15.30 11.67
N PRO A 353 1.66 -14.76 12.31
CA PRO A 353 1.56 -13.50 13.05
C PRO A 353 1.24 -12.29 12.17
N ASP A 354 1.60 -12.31 10.88
CA ASP A 354 1.24 -11.26 9.93
C ASP A 354 -0.25 -11.27 9.59
N VAL A 355 -0.89 -12.45 9.58
CA VAL A 355 -2.34 -12.60 9.38
C VAL A 355 -3.10 -11.98 10.54
N MET A 356 -2.67 -12.25 11.79
CA MET A 356 -3.29 -11.62 12.98
C MET A 356 -3.14 -10.10 12.96
N LYS A 357 -1.92 -9.62 12.67
CA LYS A 357 -1.64 -8.20 12.52
C LYS A 357 -2.52 -7.57 11.45
N TYR A 358 -2.70 -8.22 10.30
CA TYR A 358 -3.53 -7.71 9.20
C TYR A 358 -4.98 -7.53 9.61
N TRP A 359 -5.59 -8.55 10.22
CA TRP A 359 -6.95 -8.46 10.74
C TRP A 359 -7.14 -7.33 11.74
N ILE A 360 -6.21 -7.20 12.70
CA ILE A 360 -6.28 -6.15 13.71
C ILE A 360 -6.08 -4.77 13.07
N ASP A 361 -5.12 -4.61 12.17
CA ASP A 361 -4.86 -3.36 11.42
C ASP A 361 -6.02 -2.96 10.50
N TYR A 362 -6.78 -3.95 10.03
CA TYR A 362 -7.98 -3.76 9.23
C TYR A 362 -9.12 -3.23 10.10
N VAL A 363 -9.48 -3.97 11.15
CA VAL A 363 -10.59 -3.63 12.07
C VAL A 363 -10.34 -2.32 12.81
N SER A 364 -9.10 -2.09 13.26
CA SER A 364 -8.72 -0.87 13.99
C SER A 364 -8.43 0.33 13.07
N GLY A 365 -8.44 0.14 11.75
CA GLY A 365 -8.24 1.18 10.76
C GLY A 365 -6.88 1.88 10.82
N GLY A 366 -6.80 3.09 10.25
CA GLY A 366 -5.56 3.87 10.18
C GLY A 366 -4.98 4.25 11.55
N MET A 367 -5.82 4.23 12.58
CA MET A 367 -5.50 4.64 13.94
C MET A 367 -4.92 3.54 14.81
N GLY A 368 -5.49 2.35 14.78
CA GLY A 368 -4.82 1.21 15.42
C GLY A 368 -3.48 0.90 14.75
N ARG A 369 -3.40 1.07 13.41
CA ARG A 369 -2.12 1.05 12.69
C ARG A 369 -1.13 2.10 13.21
N PHE A 370 -1.59 3.33 13.47
CA PHE A 370 -0.74 4.39 14.00
C PHE A 370 -0.26 4.09 15.43
N ALA A 371 -1.18 3.71 16.33
CA ALA A 371 -0.88 3.35 17.71
C ALA A 371 0.06 2.14 17.78
N GLY A 372 -0.23 1.08 17.02
CA GLY A 372 0.61 -0.11 16.92
C GLY A 372 2.02 0.21 16.42
N LYS A 373 2.14 1.02 15.34
CA LYS A 373 3.45 1.49 14.86
C LYS A 373 4.19 2.34 15.90
N THR A 374 3.49 3.17 16.66
CA THR A 374 4.09 4.04 17.67
C THR A 374 4.62 3.22 18.85
N ILE A 375 3.83 2.26 19.33
CA ILE A 375 4.23 1.33 20.39
C ILE A 375 5.41 0.46 19.94
N ASP A 376 5.35 -0.08 18.73
CA ASP A 376 6.44 -0.88 18.14
C ASP A 376 7.72 -0.05 17.97
N ALA A 377 7.62 1.19 17.48
CA ALA A 377 8.75 2.11 17.37
C ALA A 377 9.34 2.44 18.75
N ALA A 378 8.50 2.73 19.75
CA ALA A 378 8.95 3.00 21.12
C ALA A 378 9.64 1.77 21.74
N ALA A 379 9.08 0.58 21.56
CA ALA A 379 9.66 -0.67 22.03
C ALA A 379 11.02 -0.95 21.36
N LYS A 380 11.14 -0.74 20.04
CA LYS A 380 12.40 -0.88 19.32
C LYS A 380 13.44 0.12 19.81
N SER A 381 13.06 1.39 19.95
CA SER A 381 13.94 2.43 20.48
C SER A 381 14.42 2.12 21.89
N TYR A 382 13.53 1.65 22.77
CA TYR A 382 13.87 1.25 24.14
C TYR A 382 14.87 0.09 24.16
N ASN A 383 14.69 -0.89 23.26
CA ASN A 383 15.60 -2.02 23.10
C ASN A 383 16.87 -1.68 22.29
N GLY A 384 17.06 -0.42 21.88
CA GLY A 384 18.21 0.01 21.07
C GLY A 384 18.26 -0.59 19.67
N ILE A 385 17.13 -1.04 19.13
CA ILE A 385 16.99 -1.61 17.79
C ILE A 385 16.78 -0.47 16.79
N ASP A 386 17.58 -0.45 15.73
CA ASP A 386 17.44 0.54 14.64
C ASP A 386 16.08 0.42 13.95
N ILE A 387 15.39 1.55 13.84
CA ILE A 387 14.04 1.63 13.26
C ILE A 387 14.16 2.10 11.81
N PRO A 388 13.78 1.27 10.83
CA PRO A 388 13.71 1.72 9.43
C PRO A 388 12.76 2.93 9.30
N PRO A 389 13.11 3.96 8.50
CA PRO A 389 12.26 5.15 8.32
C PRO A 389 10.80 4.86 7.95
N GLN A 390 10.55 3.74 7.26
CA GLN A 390 9.23 3.27 6.84
C GLN A 390 8.33 2.83 8.01
N GLN A 391 8.94 2.52 9.15
CA GLN A 391 8.26 2.07 10.36
C GLN A 391 7.98 3.23 11.32
N ILE A 392 8.64 4.38 11.14
CA ILE A 392 8.38 5.59 11.93
C ILE A 392 7.03 6.18 11.51
N PRO A 393 6.09 6.44 12.46
CA PRO A 393 4.84 7.10 12.15
C PRO A 393 5.03 8.44 11.42
N PHE A 394 4.14 8.75 10.48
CA PHE A 394 4.24 9.87 9.52
C PHE A 394 5.43 9.79 8.55
N LEU A 395 6.66 9.56 9.02
CA LEU A 395 7.85 9.47 8.17
C LEU A 395 7.74 8.33 7.16
N GLY A 396 7.16 7.19 7.56
CA GLY A 396 6.94 6.06 6.67
C GLY A 396 5.86 6.28 5.60
N LYS A 397 5.16 7.42 5.61
CA LYS A 397 4.28 7.84 4.50
C LYS A 397 5.02 8.64 3.43
N ILE A 398 6.17 9.22 3.77
CA ILE A 398 6.94 10.10 2.88
C ILE A 398 8.34 9.57 2.56
N SER A 399 8.77 8.49 3.21
CA SER A 399 10.08 7.86 3.03
C SER A 399 9.91 6.35 2.94
N GLY A 400 10.43 5.77 1.86
CA GLY A 400 10.31 4.37 1.48
C GLY A 400 11.65 3.72 1.17
N LYS A 401 11.68 2.39 1.11
CA LYS A 401 12.84 1.60 0.68
C LYS A 401 12.34 0.40 -0.11
N VAL A 402 13.03 0.07 -1.19
CA VAL A 402 12.80 -1.15 -1.97
C VAL A 402 13.09 -2.36 -1.08
N MET A 403 12.10 -3.24 -0.96
CA MET A 403 12.19 -4.43 -0.13
C MET A 403 12.61 -5.64 -0.98
N PRO A 404 13.44 -6.56 -0.45
CA PRO A 404 14.00 -7.67 -1.23
C PRO A 404 13.00 -8.79 -1.57
N TYR A 405 11.74 -8.67 -1.12
CA TYR A 405 10.75 -9.74 -1.25
C TYR A 405 10.29 -9.96 -2.69
N ALA A 406 10.20 -8.90 -3.49
CA ALA A 406 9.85 -9.01 -4.91
C ALA A 406 10.92 -9.81 -5.66
N ASP A 407 12.19 -9.50 -5.44
CA ASP A 407 13.34 -10.23 -6.03
C ASP A 407 13.32 -11.71 -5.61
N GLN A 408 13.00 -11.98 -4.35
CA GLN A 408 12.93 -13.34 -3.82
C GLN A 408 11.78 -14.13 -4.44
N GLN A 409 10.63 -13.49 -4.67
CA GLN A 409 9.51 -14.10 -5.37
C GLN A 409 9.85 -14.37 -6.84
N ALA A 410 10.43 -13.40 -7.54
CA ALA A 410 10.88 -13.57 -8.93
C ALA A 410 11.85 -14.75 -9.06
N MET A 411 12.83 -14.86 -8.15
CA MET A 411 13.72 -16.03 -8.10
C MET A 411 12.96 -17.35 -8.03
N TYR A 412 11.87 -17.45 -7.26
CA TYR A 412 11.10 -18.70 -7.14
C TYR A 412 10.30 -19.00 -8.39
N GLU A 413 9.66 -17.99 -8.97
CA GLU A 413 8.94 -18.11 -10.24
C GLU A 413 9.90 -18.58 -11.35
N HIS A 414 11.08 -17.98 -11.45
CA HIS A 414 12.13 -18.41 -12.38
C HIS A 414 12.63 -19.83 -12.10
N ILE A 415 12.82 -20.23 -10.83
CA ILE A 415 13.22 -21.61 -10.51
C ILE A 415 12.16 -22.60 -10.99
N ASP A 416 10.89 -22.31 -10.76
CA ASP A 416 9.79 -23.21 -11.14
C ASP A 416 9.62 -23.29 -12.66
N GLU A 417 9.82 -22.18 -13.37
CA GLU A 417 9.94 -22.17 -14.83
C GLU A 417 11.11 -23.05 -15.30
N LEU A 418 12.33 -22.82 -14.80
CA LEU A 418 13.53 -23.54 -15.22
C LEU A 418 13.44 -25.04 -14.96
N ARG A 419 12.74 -25.45 -13.90
CA ARG A 419 12.48 -26.88 -13.60
C ARG A 419 11.63 -27.55 -14.67
N GLN A 420 10.75 -26.82 -15.36
CA GLN A 420 9.95 -27.37 -16.45
C GLN A 420 10.84 -27.74 -17.64
N TYR A 421 11.80 -26.88 -18.00
CA TYR A 421 12.79 -27.17 -19.05
C TYR A 421 13.66 -28.37 -18.69
N ASP A 422 14.09 -28.49 -17.43
CA ASP A 422 14.85 -29.67 -16.96
C ASP A 422 14.02 -30.96 -17.02
N ALA A 423 12.74 -30.89 -16.66
CA ALA A 423 11.82 -32.01 -16.75
C ALA A 423 11.60 -32.44 -18.21
N GLU A 424 11.36 -31.50 -19.12
CA GLU A 424 11.19 -31.77 -20.55
C GLU A 424 12.46 -32.41 -21.14
N LEU A 425 13.63 -31.84 -20.85
CA LEU A 425 14.92 -32.39 -21.29
C LEU A 425 15.11 -33.86 -20.90
N LYS A 426 14.64 -34.26 -19.70
CA LYS A 426 14.74 -35.65 -19.22
C LYS A 426 13.91 -36.63 -20.03
N THR A 427 12.83 -36.17 -20.68
CA THR A 427 11.98 -37.00 -21.55
C THR A 427 12.56 -37.21 -22.94
N LEU A 428 13.36 -36.25 -23.43
CA LEU A 428 13.91 -36.27 -24.78
C LEU A 428 15.09 -37.23 -24.94
N ARG A 429 15.28 -37.75 -26.15
CA ARG A 429 16.35 -38.68 -26.53
C ARG A 429 16.95 -38.30 -27.89
N GLY A 430 18.14 -38.82 -28.21
CA GLY A 430 18.75 -38.68 -29.53
C GLY A 430 18.90 -37.24 -30.01
N ALA A 431 18.57 -37.02 -31.30
CA ALA A 431 18.69 -35.72 -31.96
C ALA A 431 17.81 -34.63 -31.32
N ASP A 432 16.60 -34.97 -30.89
CA ASP A 432 15.65 -34.03 -30.28
C ASP A 432 16.20 -33.46 -28.97
N ARG A 433 16.87 -34.30 -28.17
CA ARG A 433 17.54 -33.86 -26.93
C ARG A 433 18.65 -32.85 -27.23
N THR A 434 19.46 -33.09 -28.26
CA THR A 434 20.55 -32.18 -28.65
C THR A 434 20.01 -30.86 -29.20
N ALA A 435 18.96 -30.92 -30.02
CA ALA A 435 18.29 -29.72 -30.52
C ALA A 435 17.70 -28.88 -29.38
N PHE A 436 17.05 -29.53 -28.41
CA PHE A 436 16.50 -28.86 -27.22
C PHE A 436 17.59 -28.22 -26.35
N LEU A 437 18.70 -28.93 -26.12
CA LEU A 437 19.86 -28.39 -25.40
C LEU A 437 20.44 -27.14 -26.06
N ASN A 438 20.53 -27.15 -27.39
CA ASN A 438 21.04 -26.00 -28.13
C ASN A 438 20.07 -24.82 -28.08
N LYS A 439 18.76 -25.09 -28.21
CA LYS A 439 17.71 -24.06 -28.18
C LYS A 439 17.57 -23.40 -26.80
N TYR A 440 17.60 -24.19 -25.73
CA TYR A 440 17.37 -23.72 -24.35
C TYR A 440 18.63 -23.82 -23.48
N ARG A 441 19.81 -23.61 -24.09
CA ARG A 441 21.11 -23.71 -23.41
C ARG A 441 21.18 -22.82 -22.18
N GLY A 442 20.65 -21.61 -22.29
CA GLY A 442 20.59 -20.63 -21.20
C GLY A 442 19.85 -21.17 -20.00
N GLN A 443 18.59 -21.58 -20.20
CA GLN A 443 17.71 -22.15 -19.19
C GLN A 443 18.35 -23.38 -18.53
N ILE A 444 18.84 -24.32 -19.32
CA ILE A 444 19.39 -25.58 -18.80
C ILE A 444 20.69 -25.33 -18.02
N SER A 445 21.49 -24.34 -18.41
CA SER A 445 22.73 -23.97 -17.70
C SER A 445 22.49 -23.43 -16.29
N MET A 446 21.25 -23.01 -15.97
CA MET A 446 20.89 -22.50 -14.64
C MET A 446 20.78 -23.59 -13.58
N ASN A 447 20.66 -24.87 -13.94
CA ASN A 447 20.48 -25.98 -12.99
C ASN A 447 21.51 -25.99 -11.84
N GLY A 448 22.78 -25.75 -12.15
CA GLY A 448 23.83 -25.67 -11.12
C GLY A 448 23.65 -24.48 -10.19
N ILE A 449 23.20 -23.34 -10.71
CA ILE A 449 22.95 -22.11 -9.96
C ILE A 449 21.73 -22.28 -9.05
N ILE A 450 20.65 -22.91 -9.54
CA ILE A 450 19.48 -23.26 -8.73
C ILE A 450 19.93 -24.03 -7.47
N HIS A 451 20.68 -25.12 -7.66
CA HIS A 451 21.13 -25.94 -6.55
C HIS A 451 22.04 -25.17 -5.59
N GLN A 452 23.00 -24.40 -6.10
CA GLN A 452 23.90 -23.60 -5.27
C GLN A 452 23.12 -22.58 -4.43
N SER A 453 22.23 -21.82 -5.06
CA SER A 453 21.44 -20.79 -4.38
C SER A 453 20.49 -21.39 -3.34
N GLN A 454 19.88 -22.54 -3.62
CA GLN A 454 19.04 -23.25 -2.65
C GLN A 454 19.82 -23.70 -1.41
N VAL A 455 21.01 -24.27 -1.59
CA VAL A 455 21.88 -24.67 -0.47
C VAL A 455 22.32 -23.45 0.34
N GLN A 456 22.74 -22.37 -0.31
CA GLN A 456 23.15 -21.13 0.37
C GLN A 456 21.99 -20.52 1.17
N LEU A 457 20.81 -20.39 0.57
CA LEU A 457 19.62 -19.87 1.26
C LEU A 457 19.20 -20.78 2.40
N LYS A 458 19.27 -22.11 2.26
CA LYS A 458 18.99 -23.07 3.34
C LYS A 458 19.93 -22.85 4.52
N ASN A 459 21.23 -22.72 4.28
CA ASN A 459 22.23 -22.51 5.33
C ASN A 459 22.04 -21.15 6.03
N LEU A 460 21.79 -20.09 5.27
CA LEU A 460 21.51 -18.76 5.82
C LEU A 460 20.23 -18.76 6.66
N ARG A 461 19.17 -19.43 6.21
CA ARG A 461 17.95 -19.58 7.02
C ARG A 461 18.22 -20.33 8.32
N LYS A 462 19.01 -21.40 8.27
CA LYS A 462 19.41 -22.15 9.48
C LYS A 462 20.15 -21.24 10.46
N GLN A 463 21.13 -20.47 9.97
CA GLN A 463 21.86 -19.49 10.79
C GLN A 463 20.91 -18.46 11.41
N ARG A 464 19.93 -17.95 10.65
CA ARG A 464 18.91 -17.03 11.16
C ARG A 464 18.06 -17.67 12.27
N ASP A 465 17.64 -18.91 12.08
CA ASP A 465 16.82 -19.64 13.06
C ASP A 465 17.61 -19.94 14.35
N GLU A 466 18.91 -20.24 14.22
CA GLU A 466 19.84 -20.37 15.36
C GLU A 466 19.96 -19.06 16.13
N ILE A 467 20.07 -17.92 15.44
CA ILE A 467 20.08 -16.58 16.08
C ILE A 467 18.77 -16.30 16.83
N TYR A 468 17.62 -16.70 16.27
CA TYR A 468 16.33 -16.55 16.95
C TYR A 468 16.20 -17.41 18.20
N SER A 469 16.83 -18.59 18.18
CA SER A 469 16.74 -19.58 19.25
C SER A 469 17.79 -19.39 20.35
N ASP A 470 18.75 -18.47 20.16
CA ASP A 470 19.86 -18.21 21.08
C ASP A 470 19.38 -17.34 22.27
N PRO A 471 19.26 -17.91 23.48
CA PRO A 471 18.78 -17.18 24.65
C PRO A 471 19.82 -16.21 25.22
N THR A 472 21.07 -16.25 24.74
CA THR A 472 22.16 -15.41 25.24
C THR A 472 22.20 -14.04 24.56
N LEU A 473 21.49 -13.88 23.45
CA LEU A 473 21.46 -12.63 22.69
C LEU A 473 20.46 -11.64 23.26
N THR A 474 20.90 -10.40 23.43
CA THR A 474 19.97 -9.28 23.64
C THR A 474 19.14 -9.04 22.38
N ALA A 475 17.96 -8.42 22.53
CA ALA A 475 17.08 -8.10 21.40
C ALA A 475 17.78 -7.30 20.30
N ARG A 476 18.66 -6.37 20.66
CA ARG A 476 19.49 -5.61 19.72
C ARG A 476 20.48 -6.49 18.95
N GLN A 477 21.27 -7.29 19.67
CA GLN A 477 22.26 -8.17 19.05
C GLN A 477 21.58 -9.19 18.12
N GLN A 478 20.42 -9.70 18.52
CA GLN A 478 19.62 -10.59 17.70
C GLN A 478 19.17 -9.87 16.41
N ALA A 479 18.60 -8.67 16.52
CA ALA A 479 18.15 -7.88 15.37
C ALA A 479 19.28 -7.56 14.38
N ASP A 480 20.45 -7.14 14.88
CA ASP A 480 21.62 -6.81 14.06
C ASP A 480 22.17 -8.05 13.33
N ARG A 481 22.25 -9.19 14.03
CA ARG A 481 22.69 -10.46 13.42
C ARG A 481 21.71 -10.98 12.37
N VAL A 482 20.40 -10.90 12.64
CA VAL A 482 19.37 -11.26 11.66
C VAL A 482 19.46 -10.38 10.42
N LEU A 483 19.64 -9.06 10.60
CA LEU A 483 19.78 -8.12 9.48
C LEU A 483 20.96 -8.50 8.57
N MET A 484 22.11 -8.87 9.13
CA MET A 484 23.26 -9.33 8.35
C MET A 484 22.95 -10.59 7.53
N VAL A 485 22.25 -11.56 8.14
CA VAL A 485 21.83 -12.78 7.45
C VAL A 485 20.85 -12.48 6.31
N GLU A 486 19.86 -11.61 6.55
CA GLU A 486 18.90 -11.18 5.52
C GLU A 486 19.60 -10.46 4.34
N GLN A 487 20.62 -9.64 4.61
CA GLN A 487 21.42 -9.00 3.55
C GLN A 487 22.20 -10.03 2.73
N ASN A 488 22.73 -11.07 3.37
CA ASN A 488 23.41 -12.15 2.66
C ASN A 488 22.41 -12.99 1.84
N MET A 489 21.21 -13.24 2.35
CA MET A 489 20.14 -13.89 1.59
C MET A 489 19.79 -13.06 0.35
N LYS A 490 19.66 -11.74 0.49
CA LYS A 490 19.43 -10.84 -0.65
C LYS A 490 20.52 -10.99 -1.71
N LYS A 491 21.80 -10.99 -1.33
CA LYS A 491 22.90 -11.17 -2.30
C LYS A 491 22.81 -12.48 -3.09
N VAL A 492 22.33 -13.56 -2.47
CA VAL A 492 22.13 -14.84 -3.17
C VAL A 492 20.99 -14.74 -4.18
N VAL A 493 19.88 -14.11 -3.78
CA VAL A 493 18.73 -13.83 -4.66
C VAL A 493 19.15 -12.93 -5.83
N ASP A 494 19.83 -11.82 -5.56
CA ASP A 494 20.30 -10.87 -6.56
C ASP A 494 21.21 -11.53 -7.59
N ARG A 495 22.14 -12.36 -7.11
CA ARG A 495 23.04 -13.13 -7.99
C ARG A 495 22.25 -14.09 -8.87
N PHE A 496 21.27 -14.79 -8.32
CA PHE A 496 20.44 -15.71 -9.08
C PHE A 496 19.68 -14.96 -10.20
N ASN A 497 19.00 -13.87 -9.86
CA ASN A 497 18.21 -13.10 -10.82
C ASN A 497 19.09 -12.46 -11.90
N ARG A 498 20.31 -12.00 -11.54
CA ARG A 498 21.28 -11.50 -12.53
C ARG A 498 21.68 -12.58 -13.55
N GLU A 499 22.05 -13.75 -13.06
CA GLU A 499 22.47 -14.87 -13.91
C GLU A 499 21.32 -15.38 -14.78
N TYR A 500 20.10 -15.36 -14.24
CA TYR A 500 18.89 -15.65 -14.99
C TYR A 500 18.76 -14.71 -16.19
N ARG A 501 18.78 -13.40 -15.96
CA ARG A 501 18.71 -12.39 -17.02
C ARG A 501 19.82 -12.55 -18.06
N GLU A 502 21.06 -12.75 -17.62
CA GLU A 502 22.21 -12.86 -18.52
C GLU A 502 22.15 -14.10 -19.42
N LYS A 503 21.58 -15.20 -18.93
CA LYS A 503 21.59 -16.50 -19.63
C LYS A 503 20.30 -16.81 -20.37
N VAL A 504 19.17 -16.41 -19.80
CA VAL A 504 17.82 -16.70 -20.32
C VAL A 504 17.31 -15.53 -21.16
N GLY A 505 17.68 -14.30 -20.81
CA GLY A 505 17.11 -13.08 -21.35
C GLY A 505 15.85 -12.65 -20.58
N ASP A 506 15.63 -11.34 -20.51
CA ASP A 506 14.38 -10.72 -20.07
C ASP A 506 13.56 -10.25 -21.28
#